data_AF-A0A0S8H7D6-F1
#
_entry.id   AF-A0A0S8H7D6-F1
#
_cell.length_a   1.000
_cell.length_b   1.000
_cell.length_c   1.000
_cell.angle_alpha   90.00
_cell.angle_beta   90.00
_cell.angle_gamma   90.00
#
_symmetry.space_group_name_H-M   'P 1'
#
loop_
_entity.id
_entity.type
_entity.pdbx_description
1 polymer ?
#
loop_
_entity_poly.entity_id
_entity_poly.type
_entity_poly.pdbx_seq_one_letter_code
_entity_poly.pdbx_strand_id
1 'polypeptide(L)' 'LGAAIEAAWRLGARFDGWDEHFDYRKWQAAFEQTGLDPAFYAHRQRPPGELLPWDHIDSGRSRQTLLAERERMLSALE' A
#
# COMPACT_ATOMS: atom_id res chain seq x y z
N LEU A 1 10.72 2.43 3.53
CA LEU A 1 9.87 3.07 2.50
C LEU A 1 10.49 4.33 1.92
N GLY A 2 10.84 5.36 2.72
CA GLY A 2 11.40 6.62 2.20
C GLY A 2 12.58 6.47 1.23
N ALA A 3 13.55 5.62 1.55
CA ALA A 3 14.70 5.34 0.67
C ALA A 3 14.29 4.78 -0.71
N ALA A 4 13.28 3.90 -0.76
CA ALA A 4 12.79 3.33 -2.02
C ALA A 4 12.08 4.39 -2.88
N ILE A 5 11.31 5.29 -2.24
CA ILE A 5 10.64 6.41 -2.91
C ILE A 5 11.69 7.37 -3.51
N GLU A 6 12.72 7.70 -2.73
CA GLU A 6 13.81 8.54 -3.20
C GLU A 6 14.57 7.90 -4.37
N ALA A 7 14.87 6.60 -4.28
CA ALA A 7 15.53 5.86 -5.35
C ALA A 7 14.68 5.83 -6.63
N ALA A 8 13.38 5.59 -6.53
CA ALA A 8 12.46 5.64 -7.67
C ALA A 8 12.46 7.03 -8.32
N TRP A 9 12.40 8.10 -7.52
CA TRP A 9 12.48 9.48 -8.03
C TRP A 9 13.79 9.76 -8.76
N ARG A 10 14.93 9.31 -8.21
CA ARG A 10 16.26 9.42 -8.86
C ARG A 10 16.33 8.62 -10.16
N LEU A 11 15.62 7.50 -10.27
CA LEU A 11 15.45 6.71 -11.48
C LEU A 11 14.45 7.32 -12.49
N GLY A 12 13.91 8.51 -12.21
CA GLY A 12 13.02 9.23 -13.10
C GLY A 12 11.55 8.86 -12.92
N ALA A 13 11.17 8.23 -11.80
CA ALA A 13 9.76 8.19 -11.41
C ALA A 13 9.28 9.61 -11.08
N ARG A 14 8.00 9.85 -11.33
CA ARG A 14 7.32 11.13 -11.08
C ARG A 14 6.01 10.82 -10.36
N PHE A 15 5.10 11.77 -10.32
CA PHE A 15 3.76 11.50 -9.81
C PHE A 15 3.07 10.50 -10.75
N ASP A 16 3.02 9.24 -10.32
CA ASP A 16 2.58 8.08 -11.09
C ASP A 16 1.39 7.37 -10.42
N GLY A 17 0.53 8.16 -9.77
CA GLY A 17 -0.75 7.67 -9.24
C GLY A 17 -1.78 7.28 -10.31
N TRP A 18 -1.46 7.51 -11.58
CA TRP A 18 -2.25 7.14 -12.76
C TRP A 18 -1.33 6.52 -13.83
N ASP A 19 -1.91 5.75 -14.75
CA ASP A 19 -1.17 4.88 -15.67
C ASP A 19 -0.32 5.62 -16.71
N GLU A 20 -0.54 6.92 -16.94
CA GLU A 20 0.14 7.69 -17.99
C GLU A 20 1.66 7.84 -17.74
N HIS A 21 2.08 7.78 -16.48
CA HIS A 21 3.48 7.98 -16.08
C HIS A 21 4.05 6.83 -15.25
N PHE A 22 3.25 5.81 -14.97
CA PHE A 22 3.69 4.66 -14.21
C PHE A 22 4.69 3.82 -15.01
N ASP A 23 5.88 3.61 -14.44
CA ASP A 23 6.89 2.70 -14.98
C ASP A 23 7.33 1.73 -13.90
N TYR A 24 6.76 0.53 -13.95
CA TYR A 24 7.02 -0.53 -12.98
C TYR A 24 8.51 -0.89 -12.87
N ARG A 25 9.27 -0.80 -13.96
CA ARG A 25 10.70 -1.16 -13.96
C ARG A 25 11.52 -0.23 -13.07
N LYS A 26 11.16 1.05 -13.01
CA LYS A 26 11.82 2.03 -12.11
C LYS A 26 11.59 1.67 -10.65
N TRP A 27 10.38 1.23 -10.31
CA TRP A 27 10.05 0.77 -8.96
C TRP A 27 10.77 -0.53 -8.61
N GLN A 28 10.80 -1.52 -9.51
CA GLN A 28 11.54 -2.76 -9.30
C GLN A 28 13.03 -2.49 -9.02
N ALA A 29 13.67 -1.64 -9.82
CA ALA A 29 15.05 -1.24 -9.62
C ALA A 29 15.26 -0.47 -8.31
N ALA A 30 14.33 0.39 -7.91
CA ALA A 30 14.39 1.11 -6.63
C ALA A 30 14.28 0.16 -5.42
N PHE A 31 13.41 -0.85 -5.50
CA PHE A 31 13.27 -1.87 -4.47
C PHE A 31 14.55 -2.70 -4.33
N GLU A 32 15.13 -3.13 -5.45
CA GLU A 32 16.41 -3.86 -5.48
C GLU A 32 17.54 -3.04 -4.86
N GLN A 33 17.70 -1.76 -5.28
CA GLN A 33 18.74 -0.86 -4.77
C GLN A 33 18.65 -0.61 -3.26
N THR A 34 17.46 -0.69 -2.69
CA THR A 34 17.22 -0.39 -1.28
C THR A 34 17.04 -1.63 -0.41
N GLY A 35 17.05 -2.82 -1.03
CA GLY A 35 16.77 -4.09 -0.35
C GLY A 35 15.34 -4.18 0.22
N LEU A 36 14.41 -3.35 -0.26
CA LEU A 36 13.03 -3.36 0.20
C LEU A 36 12.26 -4.44 -0.55
N ASP A 37 11.77 -5.46 0.16
CA ASP A 37 10.87 -6.45 -0.44
C ASP A 37 9.44 -5.87 -0.59
N PRO A 38 8.93 -5.64 -1.81
CA PRO A 38 7.57 -5.17 -2.02
C PRO A 38 6.52 -6.24 -1.69
N ALA A 39 6.85 -7.53 -1.80
CA ALA A 39 5.92 -8.63 -1.57
C ALA A 39 5.47 -8.67 -0.10
N PHE A 40 6.37 -8.32 0.83
CA PHE A 40 6.01 -8.13 2.24
C PHE A 40 4.85 -7.15 2.41
N TYR A 41 4.82 -6.03 1.69
CA TYR A 41 3.76 -5.04 1.85
C TYR A 41 2.49 -5.41 1.09
N ALA A 42 2.63 -6.02 -0.10
CA ALA A 42 1.51 -6.36 -0.97
C ALA A 42 0.70 -7.57 -0.47
N HIS A 43 1.37 -8.58 0.11
CA HIS A 43 0.74 -9.85 0.46
C HIS A 43 0.45 -10.01 1.95
N ARG A 44 0.92 -9.09 2.80
CA ARG A 44 0.72 -9.21 4.24
C ARG A 44 -0.74 -9.00 4.61
N GLN A 45 -1.31 -10.02 5.25
CA GLN A 45 -2.60 -9.90 5.91
C GLN A 45 -2.50 -8.94 7.10
N ARG A 46 -3.50 -8.05 7.23
CA ARG A 46 -3.59 -7.10 8.32
C ARG A 46 -4.73 -7.51 9.27
N PRO A 47 -4.43 -7.77 10.56
CA PRO A 47 -5.47 -8.10 11.52
C PRO A 47 -6.34 -6.87 11.85
N PRO A 48 -7.60 -7.06 12.27
CA PRO A 48 -8.53 -5.97 12.58
C PRO A 48 -8.03 -4.93 13.59
N GLY A 49 -7.07 -5.27 14.45
CA GLY A 49 -6.51 -4.39 15.49
C GLY A 49 -5.19 -3.69 15.14
N GLU A 50 -4.62 -3.91 13.95
CA GLU A 50 -3.36 -3.27 13.56
C GLU A 50 -3.52 -1.76 13.35
N LEU A 51 -2.65 -0.95 13.95
CA LEU A 51 -2.61 0.48 13.65
C LEU A 51 -2.05 0.72 12.24
N LEU A 52 -2.80 1.43 11.41
CA LEU A 52 -2.42 1.76 10.04
C LEU A 52 -1.79 3.15 9.99
N PRO A 53 -0.80 3.39 9.10
CA PRO A 53 -0.18 4.71 8.96
C PRO A 53 -1.17 5.85 8.66
N TRP A 54 -2.32 5.52 8.06
CA TRP A 54 -3.40 6.45 7.72
C TRP A 54 -4.57 6.44 8.72
N ASP A 55 -4.47 5.76 9.87
CA ASP A 55 -5.55 5.74 10.88
C ASP A 55 -5.86 7.14 11.45
N HIS A 56 -4.96 8.11 11.27
CA HIS A 56 -5.17 9.51 11.65
C HIS A 56 -6.04 10.30 10.66
N ILE A 57 -6.37 9.73 9.50
CA ILE A 57 -7.20 10.36 8.46
C ILE A 57 -8.66 10.02 8.74
N ASP A 58 -9.48 11.05 8.97
CA ASP A 58 -10.92 10.87 9.11
C ASP A 58 -11.55 10.62 7.73
N SER A 59 -12.22 9.47 7.58
CA SER A 59 -12.93 9.06 6.36
C SER A 59 -14.45 9.25 6.45
N GLY A 60 -14.96 9.82 7.55
CA GLY A 60 -16.39 9.95 7.83
C GLY A 60 -17.08 8.63 8.20
N ARG A 61 -16.33 7.53 8.32
CA ARG A 61 -16.83 6.21 8.72
C ARG A 61 -15.96 5.63 9.82
N SER A 62 -16.59 4.99 10.81
CA SER A 62 -15.85 4.37 11.90
C SER A 62 -15.11 3.11 11.44
N ARG A 63 -13.95 2.86 12.04
CA ARG A 63 -13.18 1.61 11.84
C ARG A 63 -14.03 0.36 12.11
N GLN A 64 -14.86 0.39 13.15
CA GLN A 64 -15.74 -0.72 13.51
C GLN A 64 -16.74 -1.02 12.39
N THR A 65 -17.32 0.01 11.76
CA THR A 65 -18.23 -0.15 10.63
C THR A 65 -17.53 -0.80 9.44
N LEU A 66 -16.31 -0.35 9.10
CA LEU A 66 -15.54 -0.93 7.98
C LEU A 66 -15.14 -2.40 8.23
N LEU A 67 -14.79 -2.74 9.47
CA LEU A 67 -14.47 -4.12 9.85
C LEU A 67 -15.69 -5.05 9.78
N ALA A 68 -16.85 -4.58 10.24
CA ALA A 68 -18.10 -5.35 10.16
C ALA A 68 -18.53 -5.61 8.71
N GLU A 69 -18.36 -4.62 7.82
CA GLU A 69 -18.63 -4.80 6.39
C GLU A 69 -17.68 -5.80 5.74
N ARG A 70 -16.38 -5.73 6.06
CA ARG A 70 -15.38 -6.69 5.60
C ARG A 70 -15.74 -8.11 6.02
N GLU A 71 -16.10 -8.32 7.29
CA GLU A 71 -16.49 -9.63 7.82
C GLU A 71 -17.72 -10.17 7.08
N ARG A 72 -18.76 -9.35 6.90
CA ARG A 72 -19.98 -9.72 6.15
C ARG A 72 -19.68 -10.12 4.70
N MET A 73 -18.75 -9.44 4.05
CA MET A 73 -18.35 -9.76 2.67
C MET A 73 -17.57 -11.07 2.60
N LEU A 74 -16.69 -11.33 3.56
CA LEU A 74 -15.92 -12.58 3.62
C LEU A 74 -16.83 -13.78 3.88
N SER A 75 -17.78 -13.67 4.81
CA SER A 75 -18.74 -14.75 5.09
C SER A 75 -19.71 -15.03 3.95
N ALA A 76 -19.86 -14.12 2.99
CA ALA A 76 -20.71 -14.29 1.81
C ALA A 76 -19.99 -15.01 0.65
N LEU A 77 -18.66 -15.19 0.75
CA LEU A 77 -17.84 -15.93 -0.20
C LEU A 77 -17.67 -17.41 0.17
N GLU A 78 -18.10 -17.79 1.37
CA GLU A 78 -18.16 -19.16 1.89
C GLU A 78 -19.51 -19.83 1.56
#